data_AF-A0A812VUI7-F1
#
_entry.id   AF-A0A812VUI7-F1
#
_cell.length_a   1.000
_cell.length_b   1.000
_cell.length_c   1.000
_cell.angle_alpha   90.00
_cell.angle_beta   90.00
_cell.angle_gamma   90.00
#
_symmetry.space_group_name_H-M   'P 1'
#
loop_
_entity.id
_entity.type
_entity.pdbx_description
1 polymer ?
#
loop_
_entity_poly.entity_id
_entity_poly.type
_entity_poly.pdbx_seq_one_letter_code
_entity_poly.pdbx_strand_id
1 'polypeptide(L)' 'MAKLKAIQETSGNAWHGVDCMQTGTTDMWAQSIYEACASKSSQLRLATQVVKMILKIDDVLTTTDAIDD' A
#
# COMPACT_ATOMS: atom_id res chain seq x y z
N MET A 1 -7.85 6.45 11.32
CA MET A 1 -7.86 5.08 10.76
C MET A 1 -8.54 4.04 11.67
N ALA A 2 -8.39 4.10 13.00
CA ALA A 2 -9.04 3.14 13.92
C ALA A 2 -10.56 2.99 13.72
N LYS A 3 -11.28 4.10 13.49
CA LYS A 3 -12.72 4.08 13.19
C LYS A 3 -13.06 3.30 11.92
N LEU A 4 -12.26 3.42 10.86
CA LEU A 4 -12.50 2.74 9.59
C LEU A 4 -12.28 1.23 9.74
N LYS A 5 -11.21 0.85 10.46
CA LYS A 5 -10.91 -0.55 10.77
C LYS A 5 -12.02 -1.19 11.60
N ALA A 6 -12.52 -0.49 12.63
CA ALA A 6 -13.65 -0.95 13.43
C ALA A 6 -14.93 -1.13 12.59
N ILE A 7 -15.20 -0.23 11.63
CA ILE A 7 -16.34 -0.36 10.71
C ILE A 7 -16.16 -1.59 9.80
N GLN A 8 -14.98 -1.79 9.22
CA GLN A 8 -14.69 -2.95 8.38
C GLN A 8 -14.82 -4.28 9.15
N GLU A 9 -14.36 -4.32 10.41
CA GLU A 9 -14.47 -5.49 11.27
C GLU A 9 -15.91 -5.80 11.68
N THR A 10 -16.72 -4.76 11.97
CA THR A 10 -18.12 -4.94 12.41
C THR A 10 -19.07 -5.21 11.26
N SER A 11 -18.88 -4.57 10.10
CA SER A 11 -19.76 -4.74 8.93
C SER A 11 -19.39 -5.93 8.05
N GLY A 12 -18.14 -6.43 8.16
CA GLY A 12 -17.61 -7.48 7.28
C GLY A 12 -17.48 -7.05 5.82
N ASN A 13 -17.71 -5.78 5.49
CA ASN A 13 -17.67 -5.27 4.13
C ASN A 13 -16.31 -4.60 3.83
N ALA A 14 -15.63 -5.09 2.79
CA ALA A 14 -14.33 -4.60 2.34
C ALA A 14 -14.39 -3.29 1.54
N TRP A 15 -15.58 -2.76 1.22
CA TRP A 15 -15.72 -1.55 0.39
C TRP A 15 -15.54 -0.24 1.14
N HIS A 16 -15.53 -0.27 2.48
CA HIS A 16 -15.24 0.91 3.27
C HIS A 16 -13.79 1.36 3.08
N GLY A 17 -13.60 2.59 2.62
CA GLY A 17 -12.31 3.21 2.36
C GLY A 17 -12.20 4.60 2.99
N VAL A 18 -11.03 5.21 2.85
CA VAL A 18 -10.81 6.59 3.30
C VAL A 18 -11.43 7.55 2.28
N ASP A 19 -12.33 8.41 2.75
CA ASP A 19 -12.91 9.48 1.95
C ASP A 19 -11.91 10.64 1.82
N CYS A 20 -11.24 10.71 0.67
CA CYS A 20 -10.31 11.78 0.35
C CYS A 20 -11.01 13.06 -0.15
N MET A 21 -12.27 12.96 -0.59
CA MET A 21 -13.03 14.07 -1.18
C MET A 21 -13.95 14.77 -0.17
N GLN A 22 -13.94 14.34 1.09
CA GLN A 22 -14.77 14.89 2.18
C GLN A 22 -16.27 14.91 1.85
N THR A 23 -16.73 13.91 1.11
CA THR A 23 -18.14 13.70 0.75
C THR A 23 -18.99 13.18 1.91
N GLY A 24 -18.35 12.73 3.01
CA GLY A 24 -19.00 12.35 4.26
C GLY A 24 -19.44 10.89 4.33
N THR A 25 -19.33 10.14 3.23
CA THR A 25 -19.54 8.68 3.19
C THR A 25 -18.18 7.96 3.18
N THR A 26 -18.09 6.75 3.71
CA THR A 26 -16.85 5.94 3.66
C THR A 26 -16.94 4.78 2.67
N ASP A 27 -18.11 4.58 2.06
CA ASP A 27 -18.31 3.50 1.10
C ASP A 27 -17.76 3.92 -0.28
N MET A 28 -16.68 3.27 -0.72
CA MET A 28 -16.04 3.57 -1.99
C MET A 28 -16.92 3.17 -3.19
N TRP A 29 -17.82 2.19 -3.01
CA TRP A 29 -18.77 1.80 -4.05
C TRP A 29 -19.79 2.91 -4.28
N ALA A 30 -20.37 3.45 -3.21
CA ALA A 30 -21.29 4.58 -3.29
C ALA A 30 -20.62 5.84 -3.88
N GLN A 31 -19.33 6.04 -3.63
CA GLN A 31 -18.55 7.14 -4.22
C GLN A 31 -18.11 6.90 -5.67
N SER A 32 -18.44 5.74 -6.26
CA SER A 32 -17.99 5.34 -7.59
C SER A 32 -16.46 5.31 -7.77
N ILE A 33 -15.73 5.02 -6.69
CA ILE A 33 -14.28 4.88 -6.69
C ILE A 33 -13.94 3.40 -6.83
N TYR A 34 -13.51 3.02 -8.03
CA TYR A 34 -13.21 1.63 -8.38
C TYR A 34 -11.78 1.48 -8.86
N GLU A 35 -11.23 0.30 -8.64
CA GLU A 35 -9.95 -0.11 -9.22
C GLU A 35 -10.04 -1.58 -9.60
N ALA A 36 -9.42 -1.95 -10.73
CA ALA A 36 -9.38 -3.33 -11.19
C ALA A 36 -8.65 -4.24 -10.19
N CYS A 37 -9.23 -5.40 -9.88
CA CYS A 37 -8.64 -6.38 -8.96
C CYS A 37 -7.21 -6.83 -9.39
N ALA A 38 -6.97 -6.93 -10.70
CA ALA A 38 -5.66 -7.27 -11.25
C ALA A 38 -4.58 -6.20 -10.95
N SER A 39 -4.96 -4.92 -10.90
CA SER A 39 -4.05 -3.82 -10.54
C SER A 39 -3.61 -3.95 -9.08
N LYS A 40 -4.57 -4.09 -8.14
CA LYS A 40 -4.27 -4.29 -6.71
C LYS A 40 -3.41 -5.53 -6.45
N SER A 41 -3.71 -6.62 -7.14
CA SER A 41 -2.94 -7.87 -7.03
C SER A 41 -1.50 -7.69 -7.51
N SER A 42 -1.31 -6.97 -8.62
CA SER A 42 0.02 -6.68 -9.17
C SER A 42 0.82 -5.76 -8.27
N GLN A 43 0.19 -4.73 -7.67
CA GLN A 43 0.84 -3.83 -6.73
C GLN A 43 1.37 -4.56 -5.49
N LEU A 44 0.56 -5.45 -4.89
CA LEU A 44 1.00 -6.26 -3.73
C LEU A 44 2.14 -7.21 -4.08
N ARG A 45 2.07 -7.84 -5.26
CA ARG A 45 3.13 -8.72 -5.76
C ARG A 45 4.44 -7.95 -5.98
N LEU A 46 4.36 -6.77 -6.59
CA LEU A 46 5.53 -5.92 -6.84
C LEU A 46 6.15 -5.44 -5.52
N ALA A 47 5.34 -4.98 -4.57
CA ALA A 47 5.84 -4.56 -3.25
C ALA A 47 6.61 -5.69 -2.55
N THR A 48 6.07 -6.92 -2.56
CA THR A 48 6.74 -8.09 -2.00
C THR A 48 8.03 -8.44 -2.76
N GLN A 49 8.02 -8.31 -4.09
CA GLN A 49 9.19 -8.54 -4.92
C GLN A 49 10.32 -7.57 -4.58
N VAL A 50 10.01 -6.28 -4.42
CA VAL A 50 10.99 -5.25 -4.06
C VAL A 50 11.60 -5.55 -2.69
N VAL A 51 10.78 -5.85 -1.67
CA VAL A 51 11.29 -6.20 -0.33
C VAL A 51 12.19 -7.43 -0.39
N LYS A 52 11.82 -8.45 -1.17
CA LYS A 52 12.64 -9.64 -1.37
C LYS A 52 13.98 -9.33 -2.04
N MET A 53 14.03 -8.36 -2.94
CA MET A 53 15.28 -7.92 -3.56
C MET A 53 16.18 -7.23 -2.54
N ILE A 54 15.61 -6.34 -1.71
CA ILE A 54 16.36 -5.61 -0.67
C ILE A 54 16.94 -6.58 0.37
N LEU A 55 16.14 -7.50 0.89
CA LEU A 55 16.58 -8.50 1.87
C LEU A 55 17.61 -9.51 1.33
N LYS A 56 17.76 -9.60 0.01
CA LYS A 56 18.76 -10.47 -0.65
C LYS A 56 20.11 -9.80 -0.85
N ILE A 57 20.21 -8.48 -0.65
CA ILE A 57 21.49 -7.77 -0.73
C ILE A 57 22.26 -8.15 0.53
N ASP A 58 23.41 -8.79 0.34
CA ASP A 58 24.29 -9.21 1.44
C ASP A 58 25.31 -8.11 1.77
N ASP A 59 25.97 -7.56 0.75
CA ASP A 59 26.96 -6.49 0.88
C ASP A 59 26.61 -5.27 0.03
N VAL A 60 26.90 -4.08 0.58
CA VAL A 60 26.87 -2.80 -0.13
C VAL A 60 28.27 -2.21 -0.11
N LEU A 61 28.92 -2.15 -1.27
CA LEU A 61 30.22 -1.49 -1.44
C LEU A 61 29.99 -0.05 -1.93
N THR A 62 30.43 0.94 -1.16
CA THR A 62 30.38 2.36 -1.54
C THR A 62 31.79 2.87 -1.84
N THR A 63 32.00 3.50 -3.00
CA THR A 63 33.32 4.02 -3.44
C THR A 63 33.70 5.35 -2.78
N THR A 64 33.12 5.69 -1.62
CA THR A 64 33.34 6.97 -0.94
C THR A 64 34.53 6.96 0.03
N ASP A 65 35.11 5.79 0.30
CA ASP A 65 36.31 5.63 1.15
C ASP A 65 37.61 5.49 0.33
N ALA A 66 37.65 6.00 -0.91
CA ALA A 66 38.83 5.91 -1.78
C ALA A 66 39.15 7.22 -2.52
N ILE A 67 38.80 8.36 -1.93
CA ILE A 67 39.28 9.69 -2.36
C ILE A 67 39.75 10.45 -1.11
N ASP A 68 40.71 9.86 -0.40
CA ASP A 68 41.68 10.59 0.43
C ASP A 68 43.05 10.41 -0.26
N ASP A 69 43.22 11.10 -1.39
CA ASP A 69 44.47 11.63 -2.00
C ASP A 69 44.14 12.31 -3.35
#